data_AF-A0AAE8VY44-F1
#
_entry.id   AF-A0AAE8VY44-F1
#
_cell.length_a   1.000
_cell.length_b   1.000
_cell.length_c   1.000
_cell.angle_alpha   90.00
_cell.angle_beta   90.00
_cell.angle_gamma   90.00
#
_symmetry.space_group_name_H-M   'P 1'
#
loop_
_entity.id
_entity.type
_entity.pdbx_description
1 polymer ?
#
loop_
_entity_poly.entity_id
_entity_poly.type
_entity_poly.pdbx_seq_one_letter_code
_entity_poly.pdbx_strand_id
1 'polypeptide(L)'
;MAEALGHQGAPEVGGQPVDTAAVALPRAAEAAALRRVARRRRPDPNGQRKERVDARYSVDEKDDILRMARSLNIAGAHYVGAVVMAHVHGDLSLPGQRTPLDDYIDELTALRGEVAKIGHNINQIAKKLNSGGHPHPGDTAVLAQAERTLTAVGTAVRHIATTANQAVAKKAAR
;
A
#
# COMPACT_ATOMS: atom_id res chain seq x y z
N MET A 1 42.64 38.62 23.50
CA MET A 1 41.71 39.73 23.22
C MET A 1 41.65 39.87 21.70
N ALA A 2 40.57 39.45 21.06
CA ALA A 2 40.34 39.66 19.64
C ALA A 2 38.86 39.99 19.43
N GLU A 3 38.58 41.28 19.28
CA GLU A 3 37.43 41.83 18.54
C GLU A 3 37.65 41.56 17.05
N ALA A 4 36.71 41.61 16.10
CA ALA A 4 35.26 41.58 15.98
C ALA A 4 35.00 41.77 14.46
N LEU A 5 33.88 41.24 13.94
CA LEU A 5 33.22 41.65 12.67
C LEU A 5 33.95 41.29 11.36
N GLY A 6 33.32 40.70 10.35
CA GLY A 6 31.92 40.33 10.14
C GLY A 6 31.78 39.72 8.73
N HIS A 7 30.76 38.89 8.53
CA HIS A 7 30.32 38.52 7.19
C HIS A 7 28.81 38.62 7.13
N GLN A 8 28.34 39.76 6.61
CA GLN A 8 27.05 39.86 5.93
C GLN A 8 27.29 39.54 4.45
N GLY A 9 26.45 38.66 3.90
CA GLY A 9 26.36 38.37 2.48
C GLY A 9 25.19 37.41 2.25
N ALA A 10 24.08 37.94 1.74
CA ALA A 10 22.83 37.24 1.45
C ALA A 10 22.98 36.16 0.35
N PRO A 11 22.08 35.16 0.26
CA PRO A 11 22.14 34.13 -0.77
C PRO A 11 21.66 34.67 -2.12
N GLU A 12 22.48 34.49 -3.16
CA GLU A 12 22.08 34.71 -4.55
C GLU A 12 21.01 33.69 -4.97
N VAL A 13 19.91 34.23 -5.45
CA VAL A 13 18.78 33.53 -6.05
C VAL A 13 19.21 33.09 -7.46
N GLY A 14 19.28 31.79 -7.69
CA GLY A 14 19.66 31.24 -9.00
C GLY A 14 19.47 29.74 -9.11
N GLY A 15 18.36 29.21 -8.59
CA GLY A 15 17.96 27.81 -8.80
C GLY A 15 16.73 27.76 -9.70
N GLN A 16 16.91 27.36 -10.96
CA GLN A 16 15.83 27.01 -11.88
C GLN A 16 14.81 26.09 -11.20
N PRO A 17 13.50 26.24 -11.51
CA PRO A 17 12.49 25.35 -10.97
C PRO A 17 12.78 23.95 -11.50
N VAL A 18 13.27 23.08 -10.63
CA VAL A 18 13.23 21.65 -10.86
C VAL A 18 11.76 21.33 -11.00
N ASP A 19 11.33 21.04 -12.23
CA ASP A 19 10.04 20.48 -12.52
C ASP A 19 9.90 19.23 -11.65
N THR A 20 9.22 19.38 -10.51
CA THR A 20 8.83 18.27 -9.66
C THR A 20 7.72 17.56 -10.43
N ALA A 21 8.11 16.87 -11.51
CA ALA A 21 7.40 15.69 -11.97
C ALA A 21 7.20 14.87 -10.71
N ALA A 22 5.95 14.88 -10.22
CA ALA A 22 5.55 14.18 -9.02
C ALA A 22 6.11 12.77 -9.17
N VAL A 23 7.15 12.45 -8.40
CA VAL A 23 7.68 11.10 -8.32
C VAL A 23 6.47 10.29 -7.91
N ALA A 24 5.91 9.54 -8.85
CA ALA A 24 4.73 8.73 -8.62
C ALA A 24 5.16 7.72 -7.58
N LEU A 25 4.87 8.03 -6.31
CA LEU A 25 5.19 7.15 -5.20
C LEU A 25 4.56 5.80 -5.55
N PRO A 26 5.32 4.70 -5.50
CA PRO A 26 4.77 3.39 -5.83
C PRO A 26 3.53 3.17 -4.98
N ARG A 27 2.43 2.76 -5.61
CA ARG A 27 1.15 2.60 -4.90
C ARG A 27 1.39 1.69 -3.71
N ALA A 28 0.78 2.01 -2.57
CA ALA A 28 0.90 1.19 -1.36
C ALA A 28 0.58 -0.28 -1.64
N ALA A 29 -0.39 -0.53 -2.54
CA ALA A 29 -0.69 -1.84 -3.07
C ALA A 29 0.51 -2.51 -3.77
N GLU A 30 1.27 -1.82 -4.61
CA GLU A 30 2.44 -2.40 -5.30
C GLU A 30 3.55 -2.77 -4.30
N ALA A 31 3.83 -1.89 -3.32
CA ALA A 31 4.79 -2.17 -2.25
C ALA A 31 4.33 -3.33 -1.35
N ALA A 32 3.03 -3.42 -1.04
CA ALA A 32 2.45 -4.51 -0.27
C ALA A 32 2.48 -5.83 -1.06
N ALA A 33 2.26 -5.79 -2.38
CA ALA A 33 2.39 -6.95 -3.25
C ALA A 33 3.82 -7.50 -3.22
N LEU A 34 4.83 -6.64 -3.38
CA LEU A 34 6.24 -7.02 -3.30
C LEU A 34 6.60 -7.63 -1.93
N ARG A 35 6.21 -6.97 -0.83
CA ARG A 35 6.46 -7.46 0.54
C ARG A 35 5.75 -8.80 0.81
N ARG A 36 4.55 -9.00 0.27
CA ARG A 36 3.81 -10.27 0.44
C ARG A 36 4.34 -11.38 -0.45
N VAL A 37 4.79 -11.11 -1.68
CA VAL A 37 5.50 -12.09 -2.52
C VAL A 37 6.76 -12.59 -1.79
N ALA A 38 7.49 -11.69 -1.13
CA ALA A 38 8.64 -12.06 -0.30
C ALA A 38 8.25 -12.91 0.92
N ARG A 39 7.07 -12.69 1.52
CA ARG A 39 6.60 -13.40 2.73
C ARG A 39 5.80 -14.69 2.44
N ARG A 40 5.35 -14.91 1.21
CA ARG A 40 4.44 -16.00 0.81
C ARG A 40 5.06 -17.39 0.78
N ARG A 41 6.38 -17.54 0.95
CA ARG A 41 6.96 -18.88 1.16
C ARG A 41 7.07 -19.16 2.66
N ARG A 42 5.92 -19.28 3.35
CA ARG A 42 5.94 -20.22 4.48
C ARG A 42 6.15 -21.59 3.83
N PRO A 43 7.24 -22.30 4.14
CA PRO A 43 7.43 -23.64 3.62
C PRO A 43 6.18 -24.46 3.93
N ASP A 44 5.69 -25.22 2.96
CA ASP A 44 4.68 -26.24 3.24
C ASP A 44 5.22 -27.07 4.43
N PRO A 45 4.44 -27.27 5.52
CA PRO A 45 4.91 -28.03 6.67
C PRO A 45 5.33 -29.46 6.29
N ASN A 46 4.84 -29.97 5.15
CA ASN A 46 5.20 -31.27 4.61
C ASN A 46 6.38 -31.23 3.62
N GLY A 47 7.03 -30.07 3.47
CA GLY A 47 8.19 -29.87 2.61
C GLY A 47 7.83 -29.75 1.12
N GLN A 48 8.84 -29.89 0.26
CA GLN A 48 8.67 -29.79 -1.18
C GLN A 48 7.92 -31.00 -1.74
N ARG A 49 6.86 -30.77 -2.53
CA ARG A 49 6.15 -31.80 -3.28
C ARG A 49 7.07 -32.40 -4.35
N LYS A 50 7.21 -33.73 -4.36
CA LYS A 50 8.13 -34.46 -5.26
C LYS A 50 7.43 -35.09 -6.47
N GLU A 51 6.15 -35.43 -6.33
CA GLU A 51 5.37 -36.03 -7.41
C GLU A 51 5.11 -35.04 -8.55
N ARG A 52 5.21 -35.52 -9.79
CA ARG A 52 5.06 -34.72 -11.01
C ARG A 52 4.03 -35.33 -11.93
N VAL A 53 3.28 -34.46 -12.61
CA VAL A 53 2.35 -34.81 -13.69
C VAL A 53 2.76 -34.00 -14.90
N ASP A 54 3.12 -34.67 -15.99
CA ASP A 54 3.57 -34.04 -17.23
C ASP A 54 2.39 -33.86 -18.21
N ALA A 55 2.29 -32.67 -18.81
CA ALA A 55 1.30 -32.35 -19.83
C ALA A 55 1.99 -31.65 -21.01
N ARG A 56 1.55 -31.95 -22.23
CA ARG A 56 1.99 -31.28 -23.46
C ARG A 56 0.88 -30.39 -23.98
N TYR A 57 1.25 -29.16 -24.33
CA TYR A 57 0.33 -28.16 -24.86
C TYR A 57 0.77 -27.75 -26.26
N SER A 58 -0.20 -27.40 -27.11
CA SER A 58 0.05 -26.64 -28.33
C SER A 58 0.57 -25.23 -28.00
N VAL A 59 1.03 -24.51 -29.03
CA VAL A 59 1.47 -23.11 -28.86
C VAL A 59 0.30 -22.24 -28.38
N ASP A 60 -0.86 -22.38 -29.01
CA ASP A 60 -2.06 -21.61 -28.68
C ASP A 60 -2.54 -21.89 -27.25
N GLU A 61 -2.58 -23.17 -26.85
CA GLU A 61 -2.95 -23.57 -25.48
C GLU A 61 -1.99 -23.00 -24.44
N LYS A 62 -0.69 -23.00 -24.73
CA LYS A 62 0.32 -22.40 -23.84
C LYS A 62 0.12 -20.90 -23.71
N ASP A 63 -0.15 -20.20 -24.80
CA ASP A 63 -0.35 -18.75 -24.79
C ASP A 63 -1.59 -18.36 -24.00
N ASP A 64 -2.68 -19.12 -24.12
CA ASP A 64 -3.89 -18.94 -23.33
C ASP A 64 -3.66 -19.19 -21.84
N ILE A 65 -2.93 -20.26 -21.48
CA ILE A 65 -2.54 -20.56 -20.10
C ILE A 65 -1.73 -19.41 -19.52
N LEU A 66 -0.72 -18.92 -20.25
CA LEU A 66 0.14 -17.84 -19.79
C LEU A 66 -0.63 -16.51 -19.70
N ARG A 67 -1.54 -16.24 -20.61
CA ARG A 67 -2.41 -15.05 -20.58
C ARG A 67 -3.28 -15.05 -19.32
N MET A 68 -3.90 -16.19 -19.00
CA MET A 68 -4.73 -16.30 -17.80
C MET A 68 -3.88 -16.27 -16.51
N ALA A 69 -2.74 -16.94 -16.48
CA ALA A 69 -1.85 -16.89 -15.33
C ALA A 69 -1.36 -15.46 -15.05
N ARG A 70 -1.06 -14.67 -16.10
CA ARG A 70 -0.70 -13.25 -15.99
C ARG A 70 -1.84 -12.39 -15.44
N SER A 71 -3.08 -12.58 -15.88
CA SER A 71 -4.22 -11.82 -15.34
C SER A 71 -4.46 -12.11 -13.85
N LEU A 72 -4.09 -13.31 -13.40
CA LEU A 72 -4.12 -13.75 -12.01
C LEU A 72 -2.84 -13.43 -11.22
N ASN A 73 -1.83 -12.85 -11.87
CA ASN A 73 -0.53 -12.54 -11.28
C ASN A 73 0.16 -13.77 -10.62
N ILE A 74 0.01 -14.94 -11.23
CA ILE A 74 0.62 -16.22 -10.81
C ILE A 74 1.40 -16.86 -11.97
N ALA A 75 2.25 -17.84 -11.67
CA ALA A 75 2.97 -18.59 -12.69
C ALA A 75 2.04 -19.55 -13.44
N GLY A 76 2.30 -19.81 -14.73
CA GLY A 76 1.50 -20.74 -15.55
C GLY A 76 1.33 -22.13 -14.93
N ALA A 77 2.42 -22.70 -14.41
CA ALA A 77 2.37 -23.99 -13.69
C ALA A 77 1.50 -23.94 -12.42
N HIS A 78 1.52 -22.81 -11.71
CA HIS A 78 0.66 -22.61 -10.54
C HIS A 78 -0.81 -22.54 -10.97
N TYR A 79 -1.11 -21.82 -12.05
CA TYR A 79 -2.46 -21.73 -12.59
C TYR A 79 -3.01 -23.11 -12.98
N VAL A 80 -2.27 -23.89 -13.76
CA VAL A 80 -2.69 -25.25 -14.15
C VAL A 80 -2.94 -26.13 -12.92
N GLY A 81 -1.98 -26.18 -11.98
CA GLY A 81 -2.15 -26.98 -10.77
C GLY A 81 -3.33 -26.52 -9.92
N ALA A 82 -3.52 -25.20 -9.78
CA ALA A 82 -4.61 -24.61 -9.03
C ALA A 82 -5.98 -24.94 -9.61
N VAL A 83 -6.16 -24.80 -10.93
CA VAL A 83 -7.41 -25.12 -11.64
C VAL A 83 -7.76 -26.60 -11.48
N VAL A 84 -6.76 -27.48 -11.66
CA VAL A 84 -6.96 -28.93 -11.54
C VAL A 84 -7.35 -29.31 -10.11
N MET A 85 -6.64 -28.80 -9.10
CA MET A 85 -6.95 -29.11 -7.71
C MET A 85 -8.30 -28.50 -7.27
N ALA A 86 -8.65 -27.31 -7.75
CA ALA A 86 -9.97 -26.70 -7.59
C ALA A 86 -11.08 -27.63 -8.10
N HIS A 87 -10.91 -28.19 -9.30
CA HIS A 87 -11.84 -29.17 -9.85
C HIS A 87 -11.92 -30.46 -9.02
N VAL A 88 -10.77 -31.03 -8.62
CA VAL A 88 -10.70 -32.24 -7.79
C VAL A 88 -11.36 -32.06 -6.42
N HIS A 89 -11.22 -30.88 -5.81
CA HIS A 89 -11.78 -30.58 -4.50
C HIS A 89 -13.23 -30.07 -4.54
N GLY A 90 -13.83 -29.90 -5.73
CA GLY A 90 -15.16 -29.33 -5.89
C GLY A 90 -15.26 -27.85 -5.51
N ASP A 91 -14.12 -27.17 -5.40
CA ASP A 91 -14.01 -25.76 -5.05
C ASP A 91 -13.54 -24.99 -6.30
N LEU A 92 -14.48 -24.34 -6.99
CA LEU A 92 -14.19 -23.60 -8.22
C LEU A 92 -13.48 -22.25 -7.98
N SER A 93 -13.10 -21.93 -6.74
CA SER A 93 -12.36 -20.72 -6.45
C SER A 93 -10.88 -20.88 -6.86
N LEU A 94 -10.44 -20.05 -7.81
CA LEU A 94 -9.05 -20.06 -8.25
C LEU A 94 -8.19 -19.28 -7.24
N PRO A 95 -7.15 -19.90 -6.65
CA PRO A 95 -6.21 -19.20 -5.79
C PRO A 95 -5.40 -18.17 -6.58
N GLY A 96 -5.16 -17.01 -5.97
CA GLY A 96 -4.27 -15.98 -6.51
C GLY A 96 -4.97 -14.75 -7.07
N GLN A 97 -6.30 -14.71 -7.14
CA GLN A 97 -7.03 -13.47 -7.48
C GLN A 97 -6.75 -12.41 -6.41
N ARG A 98 -5.76 -11.55 -6.65
CA ARG A 98 -5.68 -10.27 -5.96
C ARG A 98 -6.83 -9.44 -6.51
N THR A 99 -7.80 -9.19 -5.68
CA THR A 99 -8.95 -8.41 -6.08
C THR A 99 -8.61 -6.93 -6.00
N PRO A 100 -9.26 -6.05 -6.78
CA PRO A 100 -9.18 -4.60 -6.55
C PRO A 100 -9.50 -4.22 -5.10
N LEU A 101 -10.30 -5.01 -4.40
CA LEU A 101 -10.57 -4.83 -2.97
C LEU A 101 -9.31 -5.02 -2.10
N ASP A 102 -8.47 -6.01 -2.40
CA ASP A 102 -7.21 -6.24 -1.67
C ASP A 102 -6.21 -5.09 -1.87
N ASP A 103 -6.21 -4.46 -3.06
CA ASP A 103 -5.42 -3.27 -3.34
C ASP A 103 -5.88 -2.09 -2.47
N TYR A 104 -7.20 -1.86 -2.39
CA TYR A 104 -7.76 -0.81 -1.54
C TYR A 104 -7.51 -1.05 -0.05
N ILE A 105 -7.54 -2.31 0.41
CA ILE A 105 -7.21 -2.67 1.79
C ILE A 105 -5.74 -2.30 2.11
N ASP A 106 -4.83 -2.54 1.18
CA ASP A 106 -3.42 -2.18 1.36
C ASP A 106 -3.21 -0.66 1.40
N GLU A 107 -3.91 0.07 0.53
CA GLU A 107 -3.88 1.54 0.52
C GLU A 107 -4.42 2.12 1.84
N LEU A 108 -5.54 1.60 2.35
CA LEU A 108 -6.07 1.95 3.67
C LEU A 108 -5.09 1.62 4.81
N THR A 109 -4.39 0.48 4.71
CA THR A 109 -3.40 0.08 5.72
C THR A 109 -2.18 1.01 5.71
N ALA A 110 -1.71 1.42 4.54
CA ALA A 110 -0.64 2.40 4.43
C ALA A 110 -1.07 3.78 4.96
N LEU A 111 -2.28 4.23 4.62
CA LEU A 111 -2.84 5.47 5.14
C LEU A 111 -2.93 5.46 6.68
N ARG A 112 -3.35 4.35 7.27
CA ARG A 112 -3.35 4.16 8.74
C ARG A 112 -1.94 4.32 9.34
N GLY A 113 -0.91 3.83 8.64
CA GLY A 113 0.49 3.99 9.05
C GLY A 113 0.91 5.47 9.08
N GLU A 114 0.57 6.24 8.04
CA GLU A 114 0.87 7.68 8.00
C GLU A 114 0.11 8.46 9.08
N VAL A 115 -1.17 8.13 9.32
CA VAL A 115 -1.95 8.72 10.42
C VAL A 115 -1.32 8.43 11.78
N ALA A 116 -0.79 7.23 12.00
CA ALA A 116 -0.10 6.89 13.25
C ALA A 116 1.17 7.75 13.46
N LYS A 117 1.91 8.06 12.40
CA LYS A 117 3.07 8.98 12.47
C LYS A 117 2.63 10.40 12.83
N ILE A 118 1.53 10.89 12.25
CA ILE A 118 0.94 12.19 12.63
C ILE A 118 0.59 12.19 14.12
N GLY A 119 -0.08 11.15 14.61
CA GLY A 119 -0.41 11.00 16.03
C GLY A 119 0.82 10.98 16.94
N HIS A 120 1.91 10.34 16.49
CA HIS A 120 3.18 10.35 17.22
C HIS A 120 3.76 11.76 17.35
N ASN A 121 3.76 12.54 16.28
CA ASN A 121 4.25 13.92 16.29
C ASN A 121 3.40 14.82 17.21
N ILE A 122 2.07 14.69 17.15
CA ILE A 122 1.15 15.41 18.05
C ILE A 122 1.46 15.06 19.51
N ASN A 123 1.66 13.77 19.82
CA ASN A 123 1.98 13.33 21.17
C ASN A 123 3.33 13.87 21.66
N GLN A 124 4.33 14.01 20.78
CA GLN A 124 5.61 14.64 21.13
C GLN A 124 5.44 16.13 21.49
N ILE A 125 4.68 16.89 20.68
CA ILE A 125 4.40 18.31 20.94
C ILE A 125 3.64 18.47 22.27
N ALA A 126 2.61 17.65 22.48
CA ALA A 126 1.83 17.65 23.72
C ALA A 126 2.70 17.34 24.95
N LYS A 127 3.58 16.33 24.87
CA LYS A 127 4.51 16.00 25.95
C LYS A 127 5.43 17.19 26.27
N LYS A 128 5.96 17.86 25.25
CA LYS A 128 6.87 19.01 25.40
C LYS A 128 6.17 20.21 26.06
N LEU A 129 4.92 20.48 25.67
CA LEU A 129 4.06 21.49 26.31
C LEU A 129 3.79 21.15 27.77
N ASN A 130 3.38 19.91 28.05
CA ASN A 130 3.02 19.45 29.39
C ASN A 130 4.23 19.44 30.35
N SER A 131 5.45 19.31 29.84
CA SER A 131 6.68 19.43 30.63
C SER A 131 7.15 20.87 30.84
N GLY A 132 6.35 21.88 30.47
CA GLY A 132 6.71 23.31 30.56
C GLY A 132 7.77 23.74 29.55
N GLY A 133 8.05 22.94 28.53
CA GLY A 133 8.99 23.26 27.47
C GLY A 133 8.36 24.14 26.40
N HIS A 134 9.21 24.83 25.63
CA HIS A 134 8.75 25.65 24.50
C HIS A 134 8.72 24.82 23.21
N PRO A 135 7.55 24.61 22.58
CA PRO A 135 7.43 23.99 21.26
C PRO A 135 8.31 24.69 20.22
N HIS A 136 8.70 23.97 19.19
CA HIS A 136 9.41 24.56 18.06
C HIS A 136 8.45 25.53 17.33
N PRO A 137 8.92 26.66 16.78
CA PRO A 137 8.05 27.63 16.09
C PRO A 137 7.22 27.02 14.95
N GLY A 138 7.71 25.94 14.32
CA GLY A 138 7.00 25.20 13.28
C GLY A 138 5.86 24.30 13.78
N ASP A 139 5.79 24.00 15.09
CA ASP A 139 4.84 23.03 15.65
C ASP A 139 3.38 23.47 15.41
N THR A 140 3.10 24.78 15.48
CA THR A 140 1.77 25.33 15.20
C THR A 140 1.34 25.09 13.75
N ALA A 141 2.25 25.27 12.79
CA ALA A 141 1.98 25.01 11.37
C ALA A 141 1.78 23.50 11.11
N VAL A 142 2.58 22.66 11.77
CA VAL A 142 2.45 21.19 11.71
C VAL A 142 1.10 20.74 12.28
N LEU A 143 0.65 21.28 13.41
CA LEU A 143 -0.65 20.97 14.00
C LEU A 143 -1.81 21.39 13.09
N ALA A 144 -1.76 22.60 12.54
CA ALA A 144 -2.79 23.08 11.60
C ALA A 144 -2.86 22.21 10.33
N GLN A 145 -1.71 21.76 9.82
CA GLN A 145 -1.68 20.84 8.68
C GLN A 145 -2.20 19.46 9.07
N ALA A 146 -1.83 18.94 10.25
CA ALA A 146 -2.31 17.66 10.76
C ALA A 146 -3.83 17.65 10.92
N GLU A 147 -4.42 18.71 11.46
CA GLU A 147 -5.88 18.86 11.58
C GLU A 147 -6.58 18.81 10.22
N ARG A 148 -6.08 19.56 9.23
CA ARG A 148 -6.62 19.54 7.85
C ARG A 148 -6.51 18.15 7.23
N THR A 149 -5.35 17.51 7.35
CA THR A 149 -5.12 16.17 6.81
C THR A 149 -6.02 15.13 7.48
N LEU A 150 -6.13 15.13 8.81
CA LEU A 150 -7.01 14.21 9.55
C LEU A 150 -8.48 14.44 9.22
N THR A 151 -8.90 15.69 9.01
CA THR A 151 -10.25 16.03 8.56
C THR A 151 -10.55 15.46 7.17
N ALA A 152 -9.62 15.64 6.22
CA ALA A 152 -9.75 15.11 4.88
C ALA A 152 -9.80 13.57 4.87
N VAL A 153 -8.91 12.93 5.63
CA VAL A 153 -8.91 11.46 5.82
C VAL A 153 -10.22 10.98 6.43
N GLY A 154 -10.71 11.64 7.49
CA GLY A 154 -11.98 11.30 8.11
C GLY A 154 -13.16 11.41 7.15
N THR A 155 -13.18 12.44 6.29
CA THR A 155 -14.20 12.60 5.25
C THR A 155 -14.13 11.49 4.20
N ALA A 156 -12.93 11.15 3.73
CA ALA A 156 -12.74 10.05 2.78
C ALA A 156 -13.20 8.70 3.36
N VAL A 157 -12.83 8.39 4.61
CA VAL A 157 -13.26 7.15 5.30
C VAL A 157 -14.78 7.10 5.45
N ARG A 158 -15.44 8.21 5.83
CA ARG A 158 -16.90 8.28 5.89
C ARG A 158 -17.54 8.03 4.52
N HIS A 159 -16.99 8.61 3.45
CA HIS A 159 -17.50 8.39 2.10
C HIS A 159 -17.37 6.93 1.66
N ILE A 160 -16.23 6.29 1.94
CA ILE A 160 -16.01 4.86 1.69
C ILE A 160 -17.03 4.02 2.45
N ALA A 161 -17.23 4.28 3.76
CA ALA A 161 -18.18 3.54 4.58
C ALA A 161 -19.62 3.67 4.07
N THR A 162 -20.06 4.88 3.73
CA THR A 162 -21.39 5.13 3.16
C THR A 162 -21.58 4.37 1.85
N THR A 163 -20.60 4.44 0.94
CA THR A 163 -20.67 3.76 -0.37
C THR A 163 -20.69 2.24 -0.21
N ALA A 164 -19.88 1.70 0.70
CA ALA A 164 -19.85 0.27 1.01
C ALA A 164 -21.19 -0.23 1.59
N ASN A 165 -21.76 0.51 2.55
CA ASN A 165 -23.06 0.18 3.14
C ASN A 165 -24.18 0.20 2.09
N GLN A 166 -24.17 1.18 1.18
CA GLN A 166 -25.12 1.25 0.07
C GLN A 166 -24.96 0.08 -0.91
N ALA A 167 -23.73 -0.35 -1.20
CA ALA A 167 -23.47 -1.48 -2.07
C ALA A 167 -23.98 -2.80 -1.47
N VAL A 168 -23.77 -3.01 -0.16
CA VAL A 168 -24.28 -4.18 0.57
C VAL A 168 -25.81 -4.17 0.60
N ALA A 169 -26.44 -3.03 0.90
CA ALA A 169 -27.90 -2.91 0.91
C ALA A 169 -28.52 -3.21 -0.46
N LYS A 170 -27.92 -2.73 -1.56
CA LYS A 170 -28.36 -3.04 -2.94
C LYS A 170 -28.22 -4.51 -3.29
N LYS A 171 -27.21 -5.19 -2.75
CA LYS A 171 -26.99 -6.64 -2.97
C LYS A 171 -28.01 -7.48 -2.20
N ALA A 172 -28.41 -7.06 -1.00
CA ALA A 172 -29.41 -7.76 -0.18
C ALA A 172 -30.86 -7.60 -0.70
N ALA A 173 -31.10 -6.59 -1.54
CA ALA A 173 -32.40 -6.34 -2.17
C ALA A 173 -32.59 -7.06 -3.53
N ARG A 174 -31.61 -7.87 -3.96
CA ARG A 174 -31.65 -8.72 -5.15
C ARG A 174 -31.74 -10.18 -4.73
#